data_AF-A0AAN8FML2-F1
#
_entry.id   AF-A0AAN8FML2-F1
#
_cell.length_a   1.000
_cell.length_b   1.000
_cell.length_c   1.000
_cell.angle_alpha   90.00
_cell.angle_beta   90.00
_cell.angle_gamma   90.00
#
_symmetry.space_group_name_H-M   'P 1'
#
loop_
_entity.id
_entity.type
_entity.pdbx_description
1 polymer ?
#
loop_
_entity_poly.entity_id
_entity_poly.type
_entity_poly.pdbx_seq_one_letter_code
_entity_poly.pdbx_strand_id
1 'polypeptide(L)'
;MSRHRSQTTITVKMTRDEIMREFFTPLEELKRQEQTPTWCDLSEARLFQLLIRFKPAGVTKYAALSAIHMYMRHIYEKEEEGTEIFLNDKDFETVRKRKDLPIAEKNLRFEPRYAIRPTIEQILARLDKYWDMKAVEYNEGVPDGFEVHSEFFLPDGQFSELLKEKSILSVQLKSPPGIRFFLVGIKAMTELLPVITPDSIRSYSIVFFR
;
A
#
# COMPACT_ATOMS: atom_id res chain seq x y z
N MET A 1 -42.66 -35.47 46.09
CA MET A 1 -42.90 -36.00 44.72
C MET A 1 -41.89 -35.33 43.78
N SER A 2 -40.85 -36.04 43.34
CA SER A 2 -39.77 -35.50 42.51
C SER A 2 -40.10 -35.72 41.03
N ARG A 3 -40.17 -34.64 40.24
CA ARG A 3 -40.37 -34.70 38.78
C ARG A 3 -39.02 -34.89 38.12
N HIS A 4 -38.76 -36.08 37.58
CA HIS A 4 -37.63 -36.28 36.67
C HIS A 4 -37.91 -35.64 35.33
N ARG A 5 -37.08 -34.64 34.98
CA ARG A 5 -37.07 -33.98 33.67
C ARG A 5 -36.29 -34.89 32.71
N SER A 6 -37.02 -35.61 31.85
CA SER A 6 -36.43 -36.43 30.80
C SER A 6 -35.59 -35.55 29.88
N GLN A 7 -34.27 -35.73 29.88
CA GLN A 7 -33.40 -35.10 28.88
C GLN A 7 -33.56 -35.88 27.57
N THR A 8 -34.12 -35.23 26.55
CA THR A 8 -34.19 -35.76 25.19
C THR A 8 -32.82 -35.63 24.55
N THR A 9 -32.04 -36.70 24.52
CA THR A 9 -30.77 -36.74 23.80
C THR A 9 -31.05 -36.82 22.30
N ILE A 10 -30.76 -35.75 21.56
CA ILE A 10 -30.85 -35.71 20.10
C ILE A 10 -29.53 -36.25 19.55
N THR A 11 -29.54 -37.47 19.01
CA THR A 11 -28.37 -38.09 18.38
C THR A 11 -28.33 -37.69 16.91
N VAL A 12 -27.54 -36.65 16.58
CA VAL A 12 -27.27 -36.26 15.20
C VAL A 12 -26.16 -37.17 14.66
N LYS A 13 -26.45 -37.94 13.60
CA LYS A 13 -25.43 -38.74 12.90
C LYS A 13 -24.76 -37.86 11.86
N MET A 14 -23.59 -37.32 12.18
CA MET A 14 -22.72 -36.66 11.22
C MET A 14 -21.59 -37.60 10.82
N THR A 15 -21.16 -37.54 9.57
CA THR A 15 -19.96 -38.25 9.13
C THR A 15 -18.71 -37.62 9.74
N ARG A 16 -17.61 -38.39 9.82
CA ARG A 16 -16.33 -37.89 10.34
C ARG A 16 -15.89 -36.61 9.62
N ASP A 17 -16.06 -36.58 8.29
CA ASP A 17 -15.62 -35.45 7.47
C ASP A 17 -16.48 -34.20 7.69
N GLU A 18 -17.78 -34.36 7.96
CA GLU A 18 -18.67 -33.26 8.34
C GLU A 18 -18.33 -32.70 9.72
N ILE A 19 -18.01 -33.57 10.70
CA ILE A 19 -17.55 -33.14 12.03
C ILE A 19 -16.24 -32.35 11.93
N MET A 20 -15.28 -32.84 11.13
CA MET A 20 -14.01 -32.15 10.94
C MET A 20 -14.20 -30.78 10.25
N ARG A 21 -15.15 -30.66 9.33
CA ARG A 21 -15.47 -29.41 8.61
C ARG A 21 -16.35 -28.43 9.39
N GLU A 22 -17.12 -28.87 10.37
CA GLU A 22 -17.94 -27.93 11.16
C GLU A 22 -17.25 -27.48 12.44
N PHE A 23 -16.50 -28.37 13.09
CA PHE A 23 -15.94 -28.11 14.42
C PHE A 23 -14.42 -27.90 14.42
N PHE A 24 -13.72 -28.34 13.38
CA PHE A 24 -12.25 -28.33 13.33
C PHE A 24 -11.67 -27.58 12.14
N THR A 25 -12.50 -26.86 11.37
CA THR A 25 -12.01 -25.89 10.39
C THR A 25 -11.19 -24.84 11.13
N PRO A 26 -9.95 -24.57 10.71
CA PRO A 26 -9.16 -23.50 11.29
C PRO A 26 -9.97 -22.19 11.28
N LEU A 27 -10.01 -21.48 12.41
CA LEU A 27 -10.71 -20.19 12.50
C LEU A 27 -10.20 -19.20 11.43
N GLU A 28 -8.94 -19.36 11.00
CA GLU A 28 -8.30 -18.68 9.89
C GLU A 28 -8.99 -18.91 8.54
N GLU A 29 -9.57 -20.08 8.28
CA GLU A 29 -10.32 -20.39 7.05
C GLU A 29 -11.73 -19.79 7.07
N LEU A 30 -12.39 -19.82 8.23
CA LEU A 30 -13.69 -19.15 8.42
C LEU A 30 -13.55 -17.61 8.33
N LYS A 31 -12.48 -17.05 8.88
CA LYS A 31 -12.12 -15.63 8.72
C LYS A 31 -11.72 -15.26 7.28
N ARG A 32 -11.19 -16.22 6.50
CA ARG A 32 -10.92 -16.01 5.06
C ARG A 32 -12.19 -16.05 4.20
N GLN A 33 -13.24 -16.73 4.66
CA GLN A 33 -14.55 -16.74 4.00
C GLN A 33 -15.38 -15.49 4.30
N GLU A 34 -15.04 -14.71 5.35
CA GLU A 34 -15.47 -13.32 5.44
C GLU A 34 -14.92 -12.58 4.22
N GLN A 35 -15.82 -12.31 3.27
CA GLN A 35 -15.54 -11.78 1.94
C GLN A 35 -14.43 -10.74 1.97
N THR A 36 -13.37 -10.96 1.20
CA THR A 36 -12.34 -9.92 0.99
C THR A 36 -13.05 -8.63 0.60
N PRO A 37 -12.95 -7.57 1.41
CA PRO A 37 -13.81 -6.41 1.24
C PRO A 37 -13.57 -5.84 -0.17
N THR A 38 -14.66 -5.74 -0.92
CA THR A 38 -14.61 -5.31 -2.31
C THR A 38 -14.55 -3.78 -2.37
N TRP A 39 -13.93 -3.26 -3.41
CA TRP A 39 -13.92 -1.82 -3.69
C TRP A 39 -15.35 -1.31 -3.89
N CYS A 40 -15.70 -0.25 -3.18
CA CYS A 40 -16.94 0.49 -3.37
C CYS A 40 -16.65 1.91 -3.87
N ASP A 41 -17.66 2.57 -4.44
CA ASP A 41 -17.55 3.93 -5.00
C ASP A 41 -16.91 4.91 -4.03
N LEU A 42 -17.25 4.81 -2.73
CA LEU A 42 -16.68 5.66 -1.70
C LEU A 42 -15.18 5.43 -1.49
N SER A 43 -14.74 4.16 -1.50
CA SER A 43 -13.31 3.83 -1.41
C SER A 43 -12.54 4.21 -2.67
N GLU A 44 -13.17 4.13 -3.85
CA GLU A 44 -12.56 4.56 -5.10
C GLU A 44 -12.42 6.08 -5.13
N ALA A 45 -13.47 6.84 -4.76
CA ALA A 45 -13.41 8.29 -4.64
C ALA A 45 -12.31 8.74 -3.68
N ARG A 46 -12.16 8.03 -2.54
CA ARG A 46 -11.07 8.29 -1.60
C ARG A 46 -9.70 8.05 -2.22
N LEU A 47 -9.52 6.94 -2.92
CA LEU A 47 -8.28 6.66 -3.63
C LEU A 47 -7.96 7.79 -4.61
N PHE A 48 -8.91 8.21 -5.44
CA PHE A 48 -8.72 9.31 -6.40
C PHE A 48 -8.31 10.62 -5.71
N GLN A 49 -8.94 11.00 -4.59
CA GLN A 49 -8.55 12.17 -3.81
C GLN A 49 -7.07 12.09 -3.38
N LEU A 50 -6.63 10.93 -2.90
CA LEU A 50 -5.25 10.72 -2.46
C LEU A 50 -4.25 10.66 -3.61
N LEU A 51 -4.65 10.16 -4.78
CA LEU A 51 -3.81 10.13 -5.97
C LEU A 51 -3.49 11.53 -6.49
N ILE A 52 -4.46 12.44 -6.43
CA ILE A 52 -4.24 13.86 -6.76
C ILE A 52 -3.24 14.49 -5.78
N ARG A 53 -3.31 14.13 -4.51
CA ARG A 53 -2.44 14.69 -3.46
C ARG A 53 -1.01 14.17 -3.51
N PHE A 54 -0.82 12.86 -3.73
CA PHE A 54 0.48 12.20 -3.53
C PHE A 54 1.17 11.72 -4.80
N LYS A 55 0.49 11.65 -5.96
CA LYS A 55 0.99 11.16 -7.26
C LYS A 55 2.03 10.02 -7.13
N PRO A 56 1.62 8.74 -7.14
CA PRO A 56 2.51 7.60 -6.90
C PRO A 56 3.34 7.20 -8.14
N ALA A 57 4.14 8.13 -8.66
CA ALA A 57 5.01 7.91 -9.82
C ALA A 57 6.40 8.55 -9.59
N GLY A 58 7.37 8.14 -10.42
CA GLY A 58 8.72 8.72 -10.41
C GLY A 58 9.52 8.41 -9.15
N VAL A 59 10.45 9.30 -8.81
CA VAL A 59 11.39 9.11 -7.69
C VAL A 59 10.68 8.99 -6.33
N THR A 60 9.54 9.66 -6.17
CA THR A 60 8.76 9.65 -4.91
C THR A 60 7.72 8.52 -4.86
N LYS A 61 7.65 7.64 -5.86
CA LYS A 61 6.63 6.58 -5.98
C LYS A 61 6.39 5.82 -4.68
N TYR A 62 7.43 5.31 -4.05
CA TYR A 62 7.30 4.48 -2.84
C TYR A 62 6.84 5.28 -1.61
N ALA A 63 7.34 6.51 -1.44
CA ALA A 63 6.91 7.39 -0.37
C ALA A 63 5.43 7.78 -0.53
N ALA A 64 5.04 8.12 -1.77
CA ALA A 64 3.67 8.43 -2.14
C ALA A 64 2.73 7.23 -1.92
N LEU A 65 3.10 6.03 -2.37
CA LEU A 65 2.32 4.82 -2.15
C LEU A 65 2.15 4.50 -0.66
N SER A 66 3.21 4.68 0.14
CA SER A 66 3.15 4.50 1.59
C SER A 66 2.17 5.49 2.23
N ALA A 67 2.20 6.75 1.81
CA ALA A 67 1.25 7.76 2.27
C ALA A 67 -0.19 7.39 1.89
N ILE A 68 -0.44 7.07 0.61
CA ILE A 68 -1.78 6.66 0.14
C ILE A 68 -2.29 5.47 0.95
N HIS A 69 -1.48 4.43 1.15
CA HIS A 69 -1.85 3.27 1.96
C HIS A 69 -2.23 3.67 3.41
N MET A 70 -1.46 4.55 4.04
CA MET A 70 -1.75 5.06 5.38
C MET A 70 -3.09 5.83 5.43
N TYR A 71 -3.31 6.73 4.47
CA TYR A 71 -4.50 7.59 4.39
C TYR A 71 -5.76 6.90 3.82
N MET A 72 -5.59 5.78 3.12
CA MET A 72 -6.68 4.86 2.76
C MET A 72 -7.17 4.08 3.98
N ARG A 73 -6.28 3.81 4.94
CA ARG A 73 -6.63 3.05 6.15
C ARG A 73 -7.30 3.92 7.21
N HIS A 74 -6.90 5.18 7.33
CA HIS A 74 -7.42 6.10 8.32
C HIS A 74 -7.61 7.50 7.75
N ILE A 75 -8.58 8.22 8.30
CA ILE A 75 -8.80 9.65 8.03
C ILE A 75 -8.20 10.44 9.19
N TYR A 76 -7.39 11.45 8.89
CA TYR A 76 -6.76 12.30 9.89
C TYR A 76 -7.45 13.66 9.91
N GLU A 77 -7.66 14.20 11.11
CA GLU A 77 -8.32 15.50 11.32
C GLU A 77 -7.60 16.68 10.64
N LYS A 78 -6.28 16.55 10.46
CA LYS A 78 -5.43 17.54 9.81
C LYS A 78 -5.47 17.51 8.28
N GLU A 79 -6.21 16.57 7.68
CA GLU A 79 -6.40 16.56 6.24
C GLU A 79 -7.17 17.79 5.78
N GLU A 80 -6.94 18.20 4.53
CA GLU A 80 -7.67 19.31 3.90
C GLU A 80 -9.14 18.98 3.65
N GLU A 81 -9.89 19.95 3.14
CA GLU A 81 -11.34 19.86 2.90
C GLU A 81 -11.74 18.62 2.07
N GLY A 82 -12.95 18.13 2.32
CA GLY A 82 -13.54 17.02 1.57
C GLY A 82 -13.32 15.64 2.20
N THR A 83 -12.85 15.57 3.45
CA THR A 83 -12.74 14.29 4.19
C THR A 83 -14.04 13.87 4.88
N GLU A 84 -14.99 14.80 4.99
CA GLU A 84 -16.25 14.65 5.71
C GLU A 84 -17.12 13.52 5.15
N ILE A 85 -17.09 13.32 3.83
CA ILE A 85 -17.88 12.28 3.14
C ILE A 85 -17.45 10.86 3.49
N PHE A 86 -16.24 10.67 4.02
CA PHE A 86 -15.70 9.36 4.38
C PHE A 86 -15.89 9.01 5.85
N LEU A 87 -16.36 9.97 6.67
CA LEU A 87 -16.57 9.79 8.10
C LEU A 87 -17.95 9.18 8.39
N ASN A 88 -18.06 8.55 9.56
CA ASN A 88 -19.37 8.22 10.13
C ASN A 88 -19.98 9.48 10.76
N ASP A 89 -21.32 9.52 10.89
CA ASP A 89 -22.04 10.69 11.39
C ASP A 89 -21.53 11.18 12.76
N LYS A 90 -21.15 10.25 13.65
CA LYS A 90 -20.58 10.57 14.98
C LYS A 90 -19.20 11.22 14.89
N ASP A 91 -18.35 10.72 14.01
CA ASP A 91 -16.99 11.22 13.83
C ASP A 91 -17.01 12.56 13.11
N PHE A 92 -17.91 12.70 12.13
CA PHE A 92 -18.19 13.97 11.46
C PHE A 92 -18.59 15.07 12.45
N GLU A 93 -19.51 14.80 13.39
CA GLU A 93 -19.87 15.78 14.42
C GLU A 93 -18.70 16.12 15.37
N THR A 94 -17.77 15.18 15.57
CA THR A 94 -16.56 15.44 16.36
C THR A 94 -15.62 16.40 15.63
N VAL A 95 -15.38 16.17 14.34
CA VAL A 95 -14.57 17.06 13.49
C VAL A 95 -15.22 18.44 13.38
N ARG A 96 -16.55 18.49 13.23
CA ARG A 96 -17.30 19.75 13.12
C ARG A 96 -17.15 20.63 14.36
N LYS A 97 -17.21 20.04 15.56
CA LYS A 97 -17.01 20.77 16.84
C LYS A 97 -15.58 21.30 17.01
N ARG A 98 -14.62 20.70 16.30
CA ARG A 98 -13.19 20.97 16.41
C ARG A 98 -12.65 21.73 15.18
N LYS A 99 -13.53 22.23 14.30
CA LYS A 99 -13.15 22.91 13.06
C LYS A 99 -12.21 24.09 13.28
N ASP A 100 -12.49 24.88 14.32
CA ASP A 100 -11.78 26.13 14.63
C ASP A 100 -10.51 25.93 15.47
N LEU A 101 -10.17 24.68 15.84
CA LEU A 101 -8.93 24.40 16.54
C LEU A 101 -7.71 24.64 15.64
N PRO A 102 -6.58 25.09 16.19
CA PRO A 102 -5.34 25.22 15.44
C PRO A 102 -4.86 23.85 14.93
N ILE A 103 -4.17 23.83 13.79
CA ILE A 103 -3.68 22.60 13.15
C ILE A 103 -2.83 21.75 14.10
N ALA A 104 -2.05 22.38 14.99
CA ALA A 104 -1.24 21.70 15.99
C ALA A 104 -2.06 20.85 16.99
N GLU A 105 -3.33 21.21 17.22
CA GLU A 105 -4.25 20.49 18.10
C GLU A 105 -5.13 19.47 17.36
N LYS A 106 -5.07 19.46 16.01
CA LYS A 106 -5.80 18.52 15.14
C LYS A 106 -5.06 17.20 14.99
N ASN A 107 -5.12 16.38 16.04
CA ASN A 107 -4.38 15.13 16.16
C ASN A 107 -5.26 13.87 16.14
N LEU A 108 -6.57 14.00 15.88
CA LEU A 108 -7.47 12.86 15.85
C LEU A 108 -7.33 12.03 14.57
N ARG A 109 -7.66 10.74 14.71
CA ARG A 109 -7.66 9.73 13.66
C ARG A 109 -8.97 8.97 13.69
N PHE A 110 -9.61 8.83 12.54
CA PHE A 110 -10.91 8.19 12.37
C PHE A 110 -10.82 7.00 11.41
N GLU A 111 -11.73 6.06 11.59
CA GLU A 111 -11.90 4.94 10.66
C GLU A 111 -12.82 5.38 9.51
N PRO A 112 -12.43 5.16 8.25
CA PRO A 112 -13.30 5.45 7.13
C PRO A 112 -14.51 4.52 7.13
N ARG A 113 -15.65 5.05 6.66
CA ARG A 113 -16.94 4.36 6.57
C ARG A 113 -16.96 3.22 5.55
N TYR A 114 -16.13 3.27 4.51
CA TYR A 114 -16.00 2.15 3.58
C TYR A 114 -15.32 0.95 4.25
N ALA A 115 -15.61 -0.27 3.80
CA ALA A 115 -15.13 -1.49 4.47
C ALA A 115 -13.68 -1.87 4.09
N ILE A 116 -13.27 -1.63 2.85
CA ILE A 116 -11.96 -2.08 2.36
C ILE A 116 -10.81 -1.34 3.07
N ARG A 117 -9.75 -2.08 3.38
CA ARG A 117 -8.45 -1.55 3.86
C ARG A 117 -7.39 -2.10 2.92
N PRO A 118 -7.19 -1.46 1.75
CA PRO A 118 -6.47 -2.09 0.66
C PRO A 118 -4.98 -2.22 0.97
N THR A 119 -4.37 -3.32 0.56
CA THR A 119 -2.91 -3.46 0.57
C THR A 119 -2.28 -2.60 -0.53
N ILE A 120 -0.96 -2.39 -0.46
CA ILE A 120 -0.22 -1.67 -1.52
C ILE A 120 -0.40 -2.35 -2.88
N GLU A 121 -0.40 -3.68 -2.91
CA GLU A 121 -0.63 -4.47 -4.14
C GLU A 121 -2.02 -4.22 -4.73
N GLN A 122 -3.05 -4.15 -3.87
CA GLN A 122 -4.41 -3.84 -4.31
C GLN A 122 -4.53 -2.41 -4.84
N ILE A 123 -3.80 -1.46 -4.27
CA ILE A 123 -3.73 -0.07 -4.77
C ILE A 123 -3.04 -0.04 -6.14
N LEU A 124 -1.90 -0.74 -6.30
CA LEU A 124 -1.19 -0.84 -7.57
C LEU A 124 -2.04 -1.49 -8.66
N ALA A 125 -2.70 -2.61 -8.35
CA ALA A 125 -3.61 -3.26 -9.29
C ALA A 125 -4.78 -2.34 -9.70
N ARG A 126 -5.23 -1.47 -8.79
CA ARG A 126 -6.26 -0.47 -9.07
C ARG A 126 -5.73 0.66 -9.96
N LEU A 127 -4.48 1.09 -9.75
CA LEU A 127 -3.79 2.07 -10.60
C LEU A 127 -3.60 1.56 -12.03
N ASP A 128 -3.08 0.35 -12.19
CA ASP A 128 -2.86 -0.29 -13.49
C ASP A 128 -4.16 -0.48 -14.29
N LYS A 129 -5.30 -0.56 -13.59
CA LYS A 129 -6.63 -0.63 -14.22
C LYS A 129 -7.04 0.72 -14.84
N TYR A 130 -6.69 1.84 -14.21
CA TYR A 130 -7.13 3.17 -14.64
C TYR A 130 -6.12 3.85 -15.57
N TRP A 131 -4.82 3.62 -15.35
CA TRP A 131 -3.74 4.23 -16.10
C TRP A 131 -2.71 3.20 -16.51
N ASP A 132 -2.07 3.43 -17.65
CA ASP A 132 -0.84 2.72 -18.00
C ASP A 132 0.31 3.29 -17.15
N MET A 133 0.52 2.69 -15.98
CA MET A 133 1.56 3.13 -15.05
C MET A 133 2.96 3.04 -15.65
N LYS A 134 3.20 2.16 -16.62
CA LYS A 134 4.50 2.07 -17.31
C LYS A 134 4.74 3.30 -18.18
N ALA A 135 3.71 3.74 -18.90
CA ALA A 135 3.77 4.97 -19.68
C ALA A 135 3.91 6.21 -18.78
N VAL A 136 3.21 6.24 -17.64
CA VAL A 136 3.35 7.32 -16.66
C VAL A 136 4.77 7.40 -16.14
N GLU A 137 5.35 6.28 -15.69
CA GLU A 137 6.72 6.23 -15.18
C GLU A 137 7.76 6.62 -16.22
N TYR A 138 7.60 6.22 -17.48
CA TYR A 138 8.50 6.62 -18.56
C TYR A 138 8.52 8.14 -18.77
N ASN A 139 7.38 8.81 -18.56
CA ASN A 139 7.25 10.25 -18.72
C ASN A 139 7.65 11.03 -17.46
N GLU A 140 7.89 10.36 -16.32
CA GLU A 140 8.43 11.04 -15.14
C GLU A 140 9.92 11.33 -15.35
N GLY A 141 10.26 12.61 -15.44
CA GLY A 141 11.66 13.02 -15.45
C GLY A 141 12.34 12.67 -14.13
N VAL A 142 13.57 12.14 -14.21
CA VAL A 142 14.45 12.02 -13.04
C VAL A 142 15.11 13.38 -12.83
N PRO A 143 14.96 14.03 -11.66
CA PRO A 143 15.60 15.32 -11.40
C PRO A 143 17.13 15.19 -11.42
N ASP A 144 17.81 16.25 -11.87
CA ASP A 144 19.27 16.33 -11.84
C ASP A 144 19.82 16.06 -10.42
N GLY A 145 20.82 15.18 -10.32
CA GLY A 145 21.43 14.79 -9.05
C GLY A 145 20.77 13.62 -8.32
N PHE A 146 19.61 13.11 -8.80
CA PHE A 146 19.05 11.84 -8.34
C PHE A 146 19.58 10.62 -9.12
N GLU A 147 20.22 10.86 -10.27
CA GLU A 147 20.95 9.82 -11.01
C GLU A 147 22.30 9.54 -10.32
N VAL A 148 22.29 8.65 -9.33
CA VAL A 148 23.53 8.16 -8.72
C VAL A 148 24.00 6.95 -9.50
N HIS A 149 24.97 7.14 -10.38
CA HIS A 149 25.75 6.04 -10.95
C HIS A 149 26.73 5.54 -9.88
N SER A 150 26.32 4.51 -9.14
CA SER A 150 27.22 3.78 -8.26
C SER A 150 27.75 2.56 -9.00
N GLU A 151 29.06 2.47 -9.18
CA GLU A 151 29.72 1.21 -9.47
C GLU A 151 29.55 0.33 -8.22
N PHE A 152 28.65 -0.65 -8.29
CA PHE A 152 28.45 -1.60 -7.20
C PHE A 152 29.62 -2.57 -7.18
N PHE A 153 30.53 -2.39 -6.22
CA PHE A 153 31.58 -3.36 -5.94
C PHE A 153 31.06 -4.33 -4.88
N LEU A 154 31.15 -5.62 -5.17
CA LEU A 154 31.00 -6.64 -4.14
C LEU A 154 32.13 -6.46 -3.12
N PRO A 155 31.86 -6.54 -1.81
CA PRO A 155 32.91 -6.52 -0.80
C PRO A 155 33.97 -7.59 -1.10
N ASP A 156 35.24 -7.25 -0.94
CA ASP A 156 36.34 -8.21 -1.09
C ASP A 156 36.19 -9.31 -0.03
N GLY A 157 35.86 -10.54 -0.47
CA GLY A 157 35.54 -11.65 0.43
C GLY A 157 34.99 -12.89 -0.28
N GLN A 158 34.34 -13.77 0.49
CA GLN A 158 33.89 -15.13 0.10
C GLN A 158 33.01 -15.21 -1.18
N PHE A 159 32.43 -14.10 -1.62
CA PHE A 159 31.61 -14.06 -2.84
C PHE A 159 32.43 -13.83 -4.13
N SER A 160 33.71 -13.47 -4.01
CA SER A 160 34.61 -13.30 -5.16
C SER A 160 34.93 -14.61 -5.88
N GLU A 161 34.89 -15.74 -5.18
CA GLU A 161 35.14 -17.07 -5.76
C GLU A 161 33.99 -17.53 -6.68
N LEU A 162 32.75 -17.16 -6.35
CA LEU A 162 31.57 -17.45 -7.18
C LEU A 162 31.61 -16.75 -8.55
N LEU A 163 32.33 -15.63 -8.66
CA LEU A 163 32.55 -14.93 -9.93
C LEU A 163 33.73 -15.53 -10.74
N LYS A 164 34.69 -16.18 -10.07
CA LYS A 164 35.78 -16.89 -10.76
C LYS A 164 35.25 -18.11 -11.51
N GLU A 165 34.29 -18.85 -10.95
CA GLU A 165 33.67 -19.98 -11.66
C GLU A 165 32.87 -19.53 -12.90
N LYS A 166 32.17 -18.39 -12.82
CA LYS A 166 31.35 -17.87 -13.93
C LYS A 166 32.18 -17.22 -15.04
N SER A 167 33.36 -16.69 -14.72
CA SER A 167 34.29 -16.13 -15.72
C SER A 167 35.03 -17.21 -16.51
N ILE A 168 35.22 -18.41 -15.93
CA ILE A 168 35.81 -19.56 -16.64
C ILE A 168 34.81 -20.16 -17.66
N LEU A 169 33.49 -20.07 -17.40
CA LEU A 169 32.44 -20.57 -18.31
C LEU A 169 32.00 -19.57 -19.39
N SER A 170 32.39 -18.29 -19.31
CA SER A 170 31.95 -17.26 -20.27
C SER A 170 32.97 -16.91 -21.34
N VAL A 171 34.10 -17.61 -21.42
CA VAL A 171 35.02 -17.52 -22.56
C VAL A 171 34.49 -18.33 -23.75
N GLN A 172 33.32 -17.98 -24.29
CA GLN A 172 32.98 -18.28 -25.71
C GLN A 172 31.69 -17.65 -26.27
N LEU A 173 31.18 -16.54 -25.74
CA LEU A 173 30.17 -15.75 -26.46
C LEU A 173 30.66 -14.32 -26.66
N LYS A 174 31.31 -14.09 -27.80
CA LYS A 174 31.55 -12.75 -28.34
C LYS A 174 30.19 -12.05 -28.46
N SER A 175 29.93 -11.05 -27.61
CA SER A 175 28.86 -10.10 -27.87
C SER A 175 29.28 -9.15 -29.01
N PRO A 176 28.37 -8.75 -29.91
CA PRO A 176 28.67 -7.76 -30.93
C PRO A 176 28.87 -6.36 -30.30
N PRO A 177 29.62 -5.46 -30.96
CA PRO A 177 29.81 -4.10 -30.45
C PRO A 177 28.47 -3.36 -30.45
N GLY A 178 27.98 -2.93 -29.28
CA GLY A 178 26.86 -1.99 -29.21
C GLY A 178 25.89 -2.09 -28.02
N ILE A 179 26.02 -3.04 -27.09
CA ILE A 179 25.03 -3.17 -26.00
C ILE A 179 25.70 -2.94 -24.64
N ARG A 180 25.47 -1.74 -24.07
CA ARG A 180 25.69 -1.45 -22.64
C ARG A 180 24.45 -1.88 -21.86
N PHE A 181 24.61 -2.79 -20.91
CA PHE A 181 23.57 -3.07 -19.93
C PHE A 181 23.60 -1.99 -18.86
N PHE A 182 22.53 -1.20 -18.75
CA PHE A 182 22.33 -0.24 -17.68
C PHE A 182 21.41 -0.85 -16.63
N LEU A 183 21.94 -1.05 -15.42
CA LEU A 183 21.15 -1.38 -14.23
C LEU A 183 21.00 -0.11 -13.42
N VAL A 184 19.79 0.47 -13.41
CA VAL A 184 19.43 1.62 -12.58
C VAL A 184 19.03 1.09 -11.20
N GLY A 185 19.85 1.37 -10.19
CA GLY A 185 19.53 1.07 -8.79
C GLY A 185 19.10 2.33 -8.05
N ILE A 186 17.88 2.33 -7.48
CA ILE A 186 17.42 3.39 -6.58
C ILE A 186 18.02 3.12 -5.20
N LYS A 187 18.91 4.01 -4.73
CA LYS A 187 19.47 3.93 -3.37
C LYS A 187 18.41 4.39 -2.36
N ALA A 188 17.94 3.48 -1.51
CA ALA A 188 17.14 3.84 -0.34
C ALA A 188 18.02 4.61 0.65
N MET A 189 17.76 5.91 0.81
CA MET A 189 18.37 6.74 1.86
C MET A 189 17.70 6.43 3.21
N THR A 190 18.25 5.46 3.92
CA THR A 190 18.18 5.40 5.38
C THR A 190 19.31 6.28 5.92
N GLU A 191 18.93 7.42 6.50
CA GLU A 191 19.65 8.30 7.43
C GLU A 191 19.50 9.78 7.03
N LEU A 192 18.97 10.55 7.99
CA LEU A 192 18.68 11.99 7.98
C LEU A 192 17.39 12.45 7.28
N LEU A 193 16.24 12.03 7.82
CA LEU A 193 15.02 12.83 7.71
C LEU A 193 14.97 13.84 8.86
N PRO A 194 15.09 15.17 8.63
CA PRO A 194 14.39 16.10 9.51
C PRO A 194 12.89 15.84 9.34
N VAL A 195 12.17 15.86 10.46
CA VAL A 195 10.72 15.70 10.55
C VAL A 195 10.04 16.58 9.49
N ILE A 196 9.57 15.97 8.39
CA ILE A 196 8.79 16.67 7.37
C ILE A 196 7.43 16.97 8.00
N THR A 197 7.26 18.20 8.46
CA THR A 197 5.96 18.74 8.85
C THR A 197 5.09 18.96 7.60
N PRO A 198 3.75 18.91 7.73
CA PRO A 198 2.83 18.92 6.57
C PRO A 198 2.88 20.20 5.71
N ASP A 199 3.52 21.26 6.17
CA ASP A 199 3.44 22.61 5.57
C ASP A 199 4.37 22.82 4.34
N SER A 200 5.13 21.81 3.91
CA SER A 200 6.12 21.97 2.84
C SER A 200 5.64 21.59 1.43
N ILE A 201 4.41 21.11 1.24
CA ILE A 201 3.91 20.79 -0.12
C ILE A 201 3.34 22.07 -0.73
N ARG A 202 4.22 22.94 -1.23
CA ARG A 202 3.81 24.04 -2.10
C ARG A 202 3.27 23.47 -3.41
N SER A 203 2.09 23.96 -3.78
CA SER A 203 1.34 23.68 -5.00
C SER A 203 2.21 23.62 -6.25
N TYR A 204 2.09 22.55 -7.02
CA TYR A 204 2.51 22.53 -8.42
C TYR A 204 1.27 22.41 -9.31
N SER A 205 1.13 23.39 -10.20
CA SER A 205 0.04 23.51 -11.16
C SER A 205 0.03 22.32 -12.13
N ILE A 206 -1.14 21.71 -12.30
CA ILE A 206 -1.39 20.69 -13.33
C ILE A 206 -1.60 21.41 -14.67
N VAL A 207 -0.70 21.19 -15.63
CA VAL A 207 -0.90 21.59 -17.02
C VAL A 207 -1.48 20.39 -17.77
N PHE A 208 -2.71 20.52 -18.27
CA PHE A 208 -3.31 19.55 -19.19
C PHE A 208 -2.91 19.91 -20.63
N PHE A 209 -2.37 18.95 -21.37
CA PHE A 209 -2.32 19.04 -22.84
C PHE A 209 -3.49 18.25 -23.43
N ARG A 210 -4.21 18.89 -24.36
CA ARG A 210 -5.28 18.31 -25.18
C ARG A 210 -4.72 17.37 -26.24
#